data_AF-A0A5B9W9K7-F1
#
_entry.id   AF-A0A5B9W9K7-F1
#
_cell.length_a   1.000
_cell.length_b   1.000
_cell.length_c   1.000
_cell.angle_alpha   90.00
_cell.angle_beta   90.00
_cell.angle_gamma   90.00
#
_symmetry.space_group_name_H-M   'P 1'
#
loop_
_entity.id
_entity.type
_entity.pdbx_description
1 polymer ?
#
loop_
_entity_poly.entity_id
_entity_poly.type
_entity_poly.pdbx_seq_one_letter_code
_entity_poly.pdbx_strand_id
1 'polypeptide(L)'
;MEIFGAGGTQGPQPIYPRLAAFSVDAGQTVHAGAPRDHVEISPLGQMLDGISRLPEIRHEKVEEIRRQIASGAYETPEKLELALDRMMDEMMGR
;
A
#
# COMPACT_ATOMS: atom_id res chain seq x y z
N MET A 1 11.25 -75.82 32.12
CA MET A 1 10.67 -74.49 31.85
C MET A 1 11.80 -73.62 31.33
N GLU A 2 11.96 -73.62 30.01
CA GLU A 2 13.10 -73.03 29.32
C GLU A 2 12.70 -71.64 28.84
N ILE A 3 13.26 -70.61 29.49
CA ILE A 3 13.07 -69.22 29.10
C ILE A 3 14.21 -68.83 28.15
N PHE A 4 13.90 -68.81 26.86
CA PHE A 4 14.81 -68.25 25.86
C PHE A 4 14.94 -66.74 26.10
N GLY A 5 16.17 -66.33 26.43
CA GLY A 5 16.53 -64.94 26.66
C GLY A 5 16.26 -64.08 25.42
N ALA A 6 15.69 -62.90 25.65
CA ALA A 6 15.43 -61.91 24.62
C ALA A 6 16.71 -61.60 23.84
N GLY A 7 16.67 -61.91 22.55
CA GLY A 7 17.76 -61.63 21.61
C GLY A 7 18.03 -60.13 21.51
N GLY A 8 19.32 -59.81 21.57
CA GLY A 8 20.01 -58.57 21.21
C GLY A 8 19.15 -57.33 20.99
N THR A 9 19.20 -56.41 21.95
CA THR A 9 18.85 -55.00 21.74
C THR A 9 19.78 -54.40 20.68
N GLN A 10 19.35 -54.35 19.42
CA GLN A 10 19.98 -53.50 18.40
C GLN A 10 19.85 -52.04 18.87
N GLY A 11 20.97 -51.43 19.25
CA GLY A 11 21.03 -50.02 19.60
C GLY A 11 20.65 -49.12 18.42
N PRO A 12 20.25 -47.87 18.67
CA PRO A 12 19.85 -46.92 17.64
C PRO A 12 21.01 -46.70 16.65
N GLN A 13 20.80 -47.10 15.39
CA GLN A 13 21.75 -46.83 14.32
C GLN A 13 21.62 -45.36 13.91
N PRO A 14 22.72 -44.60 13.80
CA PRO A 14 22.66 -43.23 13.29
C PRO A 14 22.25 -43.25 11.82
N ILE A 15 21.21 -42.49 11.49
CA ILE A 15 20.80 -42.25 10.11
C ILE A 15 21.75 -41.19 9.54
N TYR A 16 22.71 -41.62 8.73
CA TYR A 16 23.49 -40.69 7.93
C TYR A 16 22.63 -40.17 6.77
N PRO A 17 22.55 -38.84 6.56
CA PRO A 17 21.90 -38.31 5.37
C PRO A 17 22.69 -38.79 4.15
N ARG A 18 22.07 -39.65 3.34
CA ARG A 18 22.63 -40.08 2.07
C ARG A 18 22.46 -38.90 1.11
N LEU A 19 23.51 -38.08 0.95
CA LEU A 19 23.52 -37.02 -0.05
C LEU A 19 23.49 -37.69 -1.43
N ALA A 20 22.31 -37.79 -2.04
CA ALA A 20 22.22 -38.11 -3.45
C ALA A 20 22.94 -37.00 -4.21
N ALA A 21 23.94 -37.35 -5.01
CA ALA A 21 24.57 -36.42 -5.92
C ALA A 21 23.54 -36.10 -7.02
N PHE A 22 22.70 -35.10 -6.76
CA PHE A 22 21.97 -34.43 -7.82
C PHE A 22 23.01 -33.67 -8.64
N SER A 23 23.13 -34.01 -9.91
CA SER A 23 23.76 -33.14 -10.89
C SER A 23 22.97 -31.84 -10.93
N VAL A 24 23.48 -30.82 -10.24
CA VAL A 24 22.96 -29.46 -10.31
C VAL A 24 23.25 -28.98 -11.73
N ASP A 25 22.24 -28.96 -12.57
CA ASP A 25 22.29 -28.15 -13.78
C ASP A 25 22.56 -26.71 -13.33
N ALA A 26 23.72 -26.19 -13.72
CA ALA A 26 24.16 -24.84 -13.39
C ALA A 26 23.30 -23.85 -14.18
N GLY A 27 22.07 -23.63 -13.75
CA GLY A 27 21.11 -22.87 -14.53
C GLY A 27 19.95 -22.23 -13.77
N GLN A 28 19.70 -22.55 -12.49
CA GLN A 28 18.61 -21.91 -11.77
C GLN A 28 18.98 -21.60 -10.31
N THR A 29 19.43 -20.36 -10.10
CA THR A 29 19.34 -19.71 -8.80
C THR A 29 17.86 -19.54 -8.47
N VAL A 30 17.31 -20.41 -7.62
CA VAL A 30 15.98 -20.21 -7.05
C VAL A 30 16.11 -19.00 -6.11
N HIS A 31 15.84 -17.81 -6.62
CA HIS A 31 15.66 -16.64 -5.78
C HIS A 31 14.45 -16.93 -4.90
N ALA A 32 14.69 -17.36 -3.66
CA ALA A 32 13.67 -17.31 -2.63
C ALA A 32 13.20 -15.86 -2.57
N GLY A 33 12.02 -15.58 -3.13
CA GLY A 33 11.48 -14.24 -3.21
C GLY A 33 11.46 -13.62 -1.82
N ALA A 34 11.93 -12.38 -1.71
CA ALA A 34 11.90 -11.64 -0.45
C ALA A 34 10.48 -11.69 0.17
N PRO A 35 10.34 -11.72 1.51
CA PRO A 35 9.05 -11.67 2.19
C PRO A 35 8.19 -10.54 1.62
N ARG A 36 6.96 -10.87 1.22
CA ARG A 36 5.99 -9.89 0.72
C ARG A 36 5.09 -9.47 1.87
N ASP A 37 5.38 -8.32 2.44
CA ASP A 37 4.50 -7.67 3.41
C ASP A 37 3.29 -7.07 2.67
N HIS A 38 2.10 -7.31 3.21
CA HIS A 38 0.84 -6.77 2.69
C HIS A 38 0.21 -5.86 3.73
N VAL A 39 -0.17 -4.66 3.32
CA VAL A 39 -0.83 -3.67 4.17
C VAL A 39 -2.16 -3.28 3.55
N GLU A 40 -3.24 -3.49 4.29
CA GLU A 40 -4.58 -3.05 3.93
C GLU A 40 -4.88 -1.72 4.61
N ILE A 41 -5.16 -0.67 3.84
CA ILE A 41 -5.59 0.63 4.38
C ILE A 41 -7.09 0.76 4.21
N SER A 42 -7.79 1.02 5.31
CA SER A 42 -9.24 1.23 5.26
C SER A 42 -9.60 2.48 4.43
N PRO A 43 -10.77 2.48 3.77
CA PRO A 43 -11.24 3.66 3.03
C PRO A 43 -11.30 4.93 3.89
N LEU A 44 -11.68 4.79 5.17
CA LEU A 44 -11.67 5.90 6.13
C LEU A 44 -10.25 6.41 6.41
N GLY A 45 -9.28 5.51 6.57
CA GLY A 45 -7.88 5.88 6.78
C GLY A 45 -7.30 6.66 5.60
N GLN A 46 -7.64 6.26 4.37
CA GLN A 46 -7.26 7.00 3.16
C GLN A 46 -7.88 8.41 3.13
N MET A 47 -9.15 8.54 3.51
CA MET A 47 -9.83 9.84 3.59
C MET A 47 -9.19 10.76 4.64
N LEU A 48 -8.89 10.23 5.83
CA LEU A 48 -8.24 10.98 6.90
C LEU A 48 -6.81 11.41 6.54
N ASP A 49 -6.05 10.57 5.84
CA ASP A 49 -4.73 10.94 5.30
C ASP A 49 -4.85 12.05 4.24
N GLY A 50 -5.88 12.01 3.41
CA GLY A 50 -6.19 13.10 2.48
C GLY A 50 -6.44 14.42 3.22
N ILE A 51 -7.27 14.39 4.27
CA ILE A 51 -7.60 15.57 5.09
C ILE A 51 -6.36 16.10 5.83
N SER A 52 -5.52 15.22 6.39
CA SER A 52 -4.34 15.63 7.15
C SER A 52 -3.27 16.33 6.29
N ARG A 53 -3.26 16.05 4.98
CA ARG A 53 -2.39 16.70 3.99
C ARG A 53 -2.93 18.02 3.46
N LEU A 54 -4.21 18.34 3.72
CA LEU A 54 -4.76 19.61 3.29
C LEU A 54 -4.04 20.75 4.02
N PRO A 55 -3.63 21.82 3.29
CA PRO A 55 -3.04 22.98 3.93
C PRO A 55 -4.07 23.64 4.86
N GLU A 56 -3.57 24.31 5.90
CA GLU A 56 -4.43 25.08 6.79
C GLU A 56 -5.26 26.12 6.01
N ILE A 57 -6.47 26.38 6.51
CA ILE A 57 -7.34 27.38 5.93
C ILE A 57 -6.67 28.75 6.05
N ARG A 58 -6.48 29.41 4.91
CA ARG A 58 -6.00 30.78 4.84
C ARG A 58 -7.11 31.77 5.21
N HIS A 59 -7.43 31.87 6.50
CA HIS A 59 -8.54 32.67 7.01
C HIS A 59 -8.56 34.11 6.49
N GLU A 60 -7.41 34.78 6.41
CA GLU A 60 -7.32 36.16 5.89
C GLU A 60 -7.86 36.28 4.45
N LYS A 61 -7.46 35.36 3.57
CA LYS A 61 -7.91 35.34 2.17
C LYS A 61 -9.41 35.06 2.06
N VAL A 62 -9.93 34.19 2.93
CA VAL A 62 -11.36 33.88 2.99
C VAL A 62 -12.17 35.12 3.39
N GLU A 63 -11.74 35.82 4.44
CA GLU A 63 -12.42 37.04 4.91
C GLU A 63 -12.35 38.17 3.88
N GLU A 64 -11.22 38.32 3.18
CA GLU A 64 -11.09 39.27 2.09
C GLU A 64 -12.09 38.98 0.96
N ILE A 65 -12.17 37.74 0.50
CA ILE A 65 -13.09 37.34 -0.56
C ILE A 65 -14.54 37.50 -0.11
N ARG A 66 -14.88 37.12 1.13
CA ARG A 66 -16.22 37.32 1.70
C ARG A 66 -16.64 38.79 1.64
N ARG A 67 -15.74 39.71 2.00
CA ARG A 67 -15.98 41.15 1.86
C ARG A 67 -16.20 41.59 0.42
N GLN A 68 -15.38 41.11 -0.52
CA GLN A 68 -15.54 41.44 -1.95
C GLN A 68 -16.89 40.96 -2.50
N ILE A 69 -17.36 39.78 -2.05
CA ILE A 69 -18.67 39.23 -2.44
C ILE A 69 -19.78 40.09 -1.85
N ALA A 70 -19.71 40.41 -0.55
CA ALA A 70 -20.72 41.25 0.11
C ALA A 70 -20.81 42.66 -0.49
N SER A 71 -19.70 43.22 -0.97
CA SER A 71 -19.68 44.52 -1.65
C SER A 71 -20.05 44.45 -3.13
N GLY A 72 -20.32 43.26 -3.69
CA GLY A 72 -20.58 43.05 -5.12
C GLY A 72 -19.36 43.30 -6.03
N ALA A 73 -18.16 43.48 -5.47
CA ALA A 73 -16.93 43.74 -6.24
C ALA A 73 -16.23 42.45 -6.67
N TYR A 74 -16.72 41.29 -6.22
CA TYR A 74 -16.14 40.00 -6.58
C TYR A 74 -16.45 39.59 -8.01
N GLU A 75 -17.64 39.93 -8.52
CA GLU A 75 -18.15 39.52 -9.84
C GLU A 75 -17.67 40.50 -10.90
N THR A 76 -16.56 40.17 -11.56
CA THR A 76 -16.04 40.93 -12.71
C THR A 76 -16.24 40.12 -13.99
N PRO A 77 -16.36 40.76 -15.17
CA PRO A 77 -16.53 40.05 -16.44
C PRO A 77 -15.46 38.97 -16.65
N GLU A 78 -14.21 39.27 -16.33
CA GLU A 78 -13.07 38.37 -16.52
C GLU A 78 -13.17 37.13 -15.61
N LYS A 79 -13.66 37.30 -14.37
CA LYS A 79 -13.87 36.18 -13.45
C LYS A 79 -15.05 35.31 -13.89
N LEU A 80 -16.08 35.91 -14.49
CA LEU A 80 -17.24 35.19 -15.01
C LEU A 80 -16.88 34.36 -16.24
N GLU A 81 -16.11 34.92 -17.16
CA GLU A 81 -15.56 34.20 -18.32
C GLU A 81 -14.71 33.01 -17.86
N LEU A 82 -13.78 33.24 -16.94
CA LEU A 82 -12.95 32.16 -16.38
C LEU A 82 -13.77 31.09 -15.65
N ALA A 83 -14.82 31.49 -14.93
CA ALA A 83 -15.71 30.55 -14.24
C ALA A 83 -16.49 29.69 -15.24
N LEU A 84 -16.96 30.29 -16.34
CA LEU A 84 -17.64 29.59 -17.41
C LEU A 84 -16.71 28.58 -18.09
N ASP A 85 -15.49 28.97 -18.43
CA ASP A 85 -14.50 28.08 -19.05
C ASP A 85 -14.21 26.86 -18.16
N ARG A 86 -13.94 27.09 -16.87
CA ARG A 86 -13.66 26.00 -15.91
C ARG A 86 -14.85 25.07 -15.72
N MET A 87 -16.07 25.62 -15.68
CA MET A 87 -17.29 24.81 -15.58
C MET A 87 -17.45 23.92 -16.82
N MET A 88 -17.17 24.45 -18.01
CA MET A 88 -17.22 23.70 -19.26
C MET A 88 -16.15 22.59 -19.29
N ASP A 89 -14.94 22.87 -18.82
CA ASP A 89 -13.88 21.85 -18.70
C ASP A 89 -14.29 20.71 -17.75
N GLU A 90 -14.84 21.05 -16.58
CA GLU A 90 -15.32 20.06 -15.60
C GLU A 90 -16.44 19.18 -16.17
N MET A 91 -17.40 19.78 -16.88
CA MET A 91 -18.50 19.03 -17.51
C MET A 91 -18.04 18.13 -18.68
N MET A 92 -17.01 18.55 -19.41
CA MET A 92 -16.47 17.80 -20.54
C MET A 92 -15.40 16.78 -20.13
N GLY A 93 -15.03 16.72 -18.85
CA GLY A 93 -14.06 15.76 -18.32
C GLY A 93 -12.64 15.94 -18.84
N ARG A 94 -12.26 17.19 -19.16
CA ARG A 94 -10.85 17.55 -19.42
C ARG A 94 -10.13 17.93 -18.14
#